data_AF-A0A4P9XMA1-F1
#
_entry.id   AF-A0A4P9XMA1-F1
#
_cell.length_a   1.000
_cell.length_b   1.000
_cell.length_c   1.000
_cell.angle_alpha   90.00
_cell.angle_beta   90.00
_cell.angle_gamma   90.00
#
_symmetry.space_group_name_H-M   'P 1'
#
loop_
_entity.id
_entity.type
_entity.pdbx_description
1 polymer ?
#
loop_
_entity_poly.entity_id
_entity_poly.type
_entity_poly.pdbx_seq_one_letter_code
_entity_poly.pdbx_strand_id
1 'polypeptide(L)'
;MQQLRGTLFQYHPEKPHLVAFRSSAENVHGSSGSHRAHRAVVLLAGLTEGPLSLPFTVDLNQTLGERHWHLVQPVLSSSYTGFGIRSLEQDTEELDQLLDGLFNSGYSRVVLLGHSTGSQIALYYARFGRYRSRISGCLLQGAISDRQYYRHSMRETMTEEQMNAWLRMAEDMRKSR
;
A
#
# COMPACT_ATOMS: atom_id res chain seq x y z
N MET A 1 -22.48 -8.22 -2.81
CA MET A 1 -21.74 -6.97 -3.13
C MET A 1 -20.86 -6.65 -1.94
N GLN A 2 -19.55 -6.43 -2.13
CA GLN A 2 -18.67 -5.97 -1.05
C GLN A 2 -18.77 -4.45 -0.91
N GLN A 3 -18.73 -3.93 0.32
CA GLN A 3 -18.81 -2.48 0.59
C GLN A 3 -17.99 -2.13 1.84
N LEU A 4 -17.39 -0.93 1.84
CA LEU A 4 -16.80 -0.31 3.01
C LEU A 4 -17.46 1.06 3.27
N ARG A 5 -17.56 1.45 4.54
CA ARG A 5 -17.95 2.80 4.96
C ARG A 5 -16.74 3.55 5.45
N GLY A 6 -16.59 4.80 5.04
CA GLY A 6 -15.41 5.59 5.37
C GLY A 6 -15.34 6.92 4.64
N THR A 7 -14.14 7.50 4.66
CA THR A 7 -13.82 8.78 4.02
C THR A 7 -12.88 8.52 2.84
N LEU A 8 -13.21 9.07 1.67
CA LEU A 8 -12.26 9.24 0.58
C LEU A 8 -11.66 10.64 0.69
N PHE A 9 -10.34 10.76 0.64
CA PHE A 9 -9.64 12.04 0.76
C PHE A 9 -8.43 12.10 -0.15
N GLN A 10 -8.06 13.31 -0.58
CA GLN A 10 -6.79 13.58 -1.26
C GLN A 10 -5.68 13.73 -0.22
N TYR A 11 -4.52 13.15 -0.48
CA TYR A 11 -3.39 13.20 0.45
C TYR A 11 -2.15 13.90 -0.12
N HIS A 12 -2.17 14.29 -1.39
CA HIS A 12 -1.09 15.02 -2.04
C HIS A 12 -1.56 16.43 -2.43
N PRO A 13 -0.81 17.50 -2.09
CA PRO A 13 -1.25 18.87 -2.34
C PRO A 13 -1.34 19.22 -3.84
N GLU A 14 -0.45 18.65 -4.65
CA GLU A 14 -0.32 19.00 -6.07
C GLU A 14 -0.84 17.93 -7.06
N LYS A 15 -1.14 16.72 -6.57
CA LYS A 15 -1.49 15.57 -7.41
C LYS A 15 -2.90 15.09 -7.04
N PRO A 16 -3.96 15.64 -7.67
CA PRO A 16 -5.34 15.41 -7.24
C PRO A 16 -5.85 13.98 -7.43
N HIS A 17 -5.16 13.17 -8.24
CA HIS A 17 -5.46 11.75 -8.43
C HIS A 17 -4.95 10.87 -7.28
N LEU A 18 -4.06 11.39 -6.43
CA LEU A 18 -3.56 10.69 -5.25
C LEU A 18 -4.56 10.82 -4.10
N VAL A 19 -5.44 9.82 -4.05
CA VAL A 19 -6.51 9.70 -3.06
C VAL A 19 -6.29 8.47 -2.19
N ALA A 20 -6.81 8.52 -0.96
CA ALA A 20 -6.85 7.37 -0.09
C ALA A 20 -8.25 7.20 0.49
N PHE A 21 -8.67 5.94 0.61
CA PHE A 21 -9.84 5.59 1.40
C PHE A 21 -9.40 5.29 2.84
N ARG A 22 -10.12 5.80 3.83
CA ARG A 22 -9.98 5.45 5.25
C ARG A 22 -11.30 4.94 5.79
N SER A 23 -11.30 3.80 6.46
CA SER A 23 -12.51 3.25 7.07
C SER A 23 -13.05 4.07 8.25
N SER A 24 -14.38 4.05 8.41
CA SER A 24 -15.09 4.76 9.47
C SER A 24 -14.69 4.27 10.86
N ALA A 25 -14.70 5.19 11.83
CA ALA A 25 -14.57 4.86 13.25
C ALA A 25 -15.81 4.12 13.81
N GLU A 26 -16.93 4.05 13.10
CA GLU A 26 -18.19 3.47 13.63
C GLU A 26 -18.10 1.97 13.98
N ASN A 27 -17.15 1.24 13.38
CA ASN A 27 -16.87 -0.16 13.75
C ASN A 27 -16.09 -0.28 15.08
N VAL A 28 -15.72 0.84 15.70
CA VAL A 28 -15.15 0.94 17.05
C VAL A 28 -16.33 0.98 18.02
N HIS A 29 -16.96 -0.17 18.29
CA HIS A 29 -17.96 -0.26 19.35
C HIS A 29 -17.34 0.18 20.68
N GLY A 30 -17.81 1.33 21.20
CA GLY A 30 -17.54 1.79 22.57
C GLY A 30 -16.56 2.95 22.75
N SER A 31 -16.69 4.08 22.04
CA SER A 31 -15.92 5.28 22.40
C SER A 31 -16.76 6.56 22.46
N SER A 32 -17.54 6.71 23.53
CA SER A 32 -17.72 8.04 24.13
C SER A 32 -16.53 8.31 25.05
N GLY A 33 -15.53 9.07 24.60
CA GLY A 33 -14.39 9.41 25.45
C GLY A 33 -13.18 9.96 24.69
N SER A 34 -12.94 11.26 24.91
CA SER A 34 -11.71 12.05 24.81
C SER A 34 -10.38 11.32 24.48
N HIS A 35 -9.65 11.87 23.49
CA HIS A 35 -8.19 11.76 23.29
C HIS A 35 -7.59 10.35 23.03
N ARG A 36 -8.31 9.46 22.33
CA ARG A 36 -7.70 8.18 21.93
C ARG A 36 -6.82 8.36 20.70
N ALA A 37 -5.54 8.06 20.84
CA ALA A 37 -4.58 8.15 19.74
C ALA A 37 -4.96 7.20 18.59
N HIS A 38 -5.01 7.71 17.36
CA HIS A 38 -5.45 6.93 16.21
C HIS A 38 -4.41 5.89 15.80
N ARG A 39 -4.87 4.74 15.28
CA ARG A 39 -4.02 3.66 14.77
C ARG A 39 -4.47 3.26 13.38
N ALA A 40 -3.54 3.01 12.46
CA ALA A 40 -3.86 2.64 11.09
C ALA A 40 -3.04 1.45 10.59
N VAL A 41 -3.70 0.62 9.78
CA VAL A 41 -3.03 -0.25 8.82
C VAL A 41 -3.20 0.38 7.44
N VAL A 42 -2.09 0.69 6.78
CA VAL A 42 -2.06 1.16 5.39
C VAL A 42 -1.88 -0.05 4.49
N LEU A 43 -2.92 -0.44 3.77
CA LEU A 43 -2.91 -1.55 2.82
C LEU A 43 -2.41 -1.06 1.46
N LEU A 44 -1.19 -1.48 1.11
CA LEU A 44 -0.56 -1.25 -0.18
C LEU A 44 -0.86 -2.46 -1.08
N ALA A 45 -1.83 -2.29 -1.98
CA ALA A 45 -2.24 -3.30 -2.93
C ALA A 45 -1.23 -3.46 -4.09
N GLY A 46 -1.48 -4.41 -4.98
CA GLY A 46 -0.68 -4.63 -6.18
C GLY A 46 -0.78 -3.52 -7.23
N LEU A 47 0.10 -3.56 -8.24
CA LEU A 47 0.21 -2.51 -9.28
C LEU A 47 -1.04 -2.35 -10.17
N THR A 48 -1.95 -3.33 -10.16
CA THR A 48 -3.20 -3.29 -10.92
C THR A 48 -4.42 -3.05 -10.03
N GLU A 49 -4.18 -2.74 -8.76
CA GLU A 49 -5.19 -2.76 -7.71
C GLU A 49 -5.34 -1.39 -7.04
N GLY A 50 -6.47 -1.21 -6.36
CA GLY A 50 -6.70 -0.08 -5.47
C GLY A 50 -7.80 -0.39 -4.46
N PRO A 51 -8.51 0.60 -3.91
CA PRO A 51 -9.43 0.38 -2.81
C PRO A 51 -10.49 -0.69 -3.10
N LEU A 52 -10.69 -1.61 -2.14
CA LEU A 52 -11.67 -2.71 -2.19
C LEU A 52 -11.45 -3.76 -3.29
N SER A 53 -10.26 -3.80 -3.91
CA SER A 53 -9.93 -4.80 -4.94
C SER A 53 -9.62 -6.20 -4.39
N LEU A 54 -9.11 -6.30 -3.16
CA LEU A 54 -8.66 -7.56 -2.58
C LEU A 54 -9.79 -8.31 -1.88
N PRO A 55 -9.89 -9.65 -2.03
CA PRO A 55 -11.03 -10.43 -1.53
C PRO A 55 -11.12 -10.40 0.01
N PHE A 56 -10.01 -10.18 0.71
CA PHE A 56 -9.96 -10.13 2.17
C PHE A 56 -10.16 -8.73 2.76
N THR A 57 -10.38 -7.69 1.93
CA THR A 57 -10.41 -6.29 2.40
C THR A 57 -11.52 -6.04 3.40
N VAL A 58 -12.71 -6.61 3.19
CA VAL A 58 -13.87 -6.45 4.07
C VAL A 58 -13.61 -7.09 5.44
N ASP A 59 -13.14 -8.34 5.45
CA ASP A 59 -12.83 -9.08 6.68
C ASP A 59 -11.68 -8.42 7.45
N LEU A 60 -10.66 -7.92 6.73
CA LEU A 60 -9.59 -7.14 7.31
C LEU A 60 -10.13 -5.87 7.97
N ASN A 61 -10.98 -5.11 7.29
CA ASN A 61 -11.58 -3.91 7.85
C ASN A 61 -12.39 -4.19 9.12
N GLN A 62 -13.19 -5.26 9.13
CA GLN A 62 -13.95 -5.66 10.31
C GLN A 62 -13.01 -6.00 11.48
N THR A 63 -12.01 -6.86 11.23
CA THR A 63 -11.02 -7.30 12.23
C THR A 63 -10.24 -6.13 12.83
N LEU A 64 -9.89 -5.14 12.00
CA LEU A 64 -9.22 -3.90 12.43
C LEU A 64 -10.15 -3.01 13.27
N GLY A 65 -11.42 -2.86 12.86
CA GLY A 65 -12.43 -2.11 13.60
C GLY A 65 -12.64 -2.63 15.02
N GLU A 66 -12.78 -3.95 15.18
CA GLU A 66 -12.87 -4.64 16.48
C GLU A 66 -11.66 -4.37 17.39
N ARG A 67 -10.48 -4.09 16.80
CA ARG A 67 -9.24 -3.78 17.51
C ARG A 67 -8.94 -2.30 17.61
N HIS A 68 -9.86 -1.45 17.13
CA HIS A 68 -9.74 0.00 17.09
C HIS A 68 -8.60 0.51 16.20
N TRP A 69 -8.47 -0.07 15.02
CA TRP A 69 -7.58 0.36 13.95
C TRP A 69 -8.37 0.78 12.73
N HIS A 70 -7.91 1.83 12.06
CA HIS A 70 -8.41 2.22 10.75
C HIS A 70 -7.71 1.42 9.65
N LEU A 71 -8.46 1.06 8.63
CA LEU A 71 -7.91 0.60 7.35
C LEU A 71 -7.75 1.83 6.44
N VAL A 72 -6.54 2.05 5.94
CA VAL A 72 -6.23 3.09 4.95
C VAL A 72 -5.76 2.41 3.67
N GLN A 73 -6.34 2.80 2.53
CA GLN A 73 -6.05 2.24 1.21
C GLN A 73 -5.71 3.39 0.25
N PRO A 74 -4.43 3.70 0.04
CA PRO A 74 -4.02 4.73 -0.92
C PRO A 74 -4.08 4.21 -2.36
N VAL A 75 -4.38 5.12 -3.27
CA VAL A 75 -4.08 5.01 -4.69
C VAL A 75 -2.76 5.73 -4.91
N LEU A 76 -1.71 4.98 -5.26
CA LEU A 76 -0.40 5.53 -5.62
C LEU A 76 -0.35 5.79 -7.14
N SER A 77 0.65 6.54 -7.61
CA SER A 77 0.86 6.72 -9.04
C SER A 77 1.14 5.41 -9.77
N SER A 78 1.66 4.39 -9.07
CA SER A 78 1.86 3.05 -9.63
C SER A 78 0.58 2.20 -9.65
N SER A 79 -0.47 2.58 -8.92
CA SER A 79 -1.76 1.89 -8.94
C SER A 79 -2.38 1.94 -10.34
N TYR A 80 -2.97 0.83 -10.77
CA TYR A 80 -3.62 0.64 -12.08
C TYR A 80 -2.71 0.76 -13.31
N THR A 81 -1.40 0.94 -13.14
CA THR A 81 -0.47 1.12 -14.27
C THR A 81 0.24 -0.17 -14.68
N GLY A 82 0.20 -1.21 -13.84
CA GLY A 82 0.90 -2.47 -14.14
C GLY A 82 2.43 -2.35 -14.03
N PHE A 83 3.13 -3.41 -14.42
CA PHE A 83 4.57 -3.56 -14.20
C PHE A 83 5.43 -2.65 -15.10
N GLY A 84 6.53 -2.13 -14.54
CA GLY A 84 7.59 -1.47 -15.30
C GLY A 84 7.34 0.00 -15.70
N ILE A 85 6.25 0.62 -15.23
CA ILE A 85 5.90 2.01 -15.61
C ILE A 85 6.41 3.04 -14.59
N ARG A 86 6.54 2.68 -13.30
CA ARG A 86 6.87 3.62 -12.21
C ARG A 86 7.90 3.05 -11.23
N SER A 87 8.60 3.95 -10.51
CA SER A 87 9.68 3.59 -9.58
C SER A 87 9.20 3.49 -8.13
N LEU A 88 9.87 2.64 -7.34
CA LEU A 88 9.63 2.51 -5.89
C LEU A 88 9.95 3.81 -5.12
N GLU A 89 10.84 4.64 -5.64
CA GLU A 89 11.15 5.96 -5.10
C GLU A 89 9.94 6.89 -5.15
N GLN A 90 9.27 6.98 -6.30
CA GLN A 90 8.06 7.81 -6.44
C GLN A 90 6.96 7.33 -5.49
N ASP A 91 6.72 6.01 -5.41
CA ASP A 91 5.75 5.45 -4.47
C ASP A 91 6.10 5.75 -3.01
N THR A 92 7.39 5.83 -2.69
CA THR A 92 7.89 6.17 -1.36
C THR A 92 7.62 7.63 -1.01
N GLU A 93 7.89 8.54 -1.94
CA GLU A 93 7.59 9.98 -1.77
C GLU A 93 6.09 10.22 -1.57
N GLU A 94 5.26 9.55 -2.36
CA GLU A 94 3.81 9.66 -2.25
C GLU A 94 3.31 9.08 -0.92
N LEU A 95 3.86 7.95 -0.48
CA LEU A 95 3.56 7.38 0.82
C LEU A 95 4.05 8.27 1.98
N ASP A 96 5.16 9.00 1.80
CA ASP A 96 5.63 10.00 2.76
C ASP A 96 4.65 11.17 2.94
N GLN A 97 3.93 11.57 1.89
CA GLN A 97 2.87 12.59 1.99
C GLN A 97 1.64 12.05 2.72
N LEU A 98 1.20 10.82 2.40
CA LEU A 98 0.10 10.18 3.11
C LEU A 98 0.40 10.05 4.62
N LEU A 99 1.58 9.55 4.95
CA LEU A 99 1.99 9.33 6.34
C LEU A 99 2.17 10.64 7.10
N ASP A 100 2.66 11.71 6.45
CA ASP A 100 2.68 13.04 7.04
C ASP A 100 1.28 13.47 7.52
N GLY A 101 0.29 13.38 6.62
CA GLY A 101 -1.10 13.72 6.91
C GLY A 101 -1.69 12.88 8.05
N LEU A 102 -1.42 11.57 8.08
CA LEU A 102 -1.86 10.70 9.17
C LEU A 102 -1.21 11.09 10.51
N PHE A 103 0.11 11.28 10.54
CA PHE A 103 0.82 11.64 11.77
C PHE A 103 0.39 13.02 12.30
N ASN A 104 0.21 14.01 11.43
CA ASN A 104 -0.28 15.34 11.79
C ASN A 104 -1.74 15.31 12.24
N SER A 105 -2.52 14.31 11.81
CA SER A 105 -3.89 14.05 12.28
C SER A 105 -3.97 13.22 13.57
N GLY A 106 -2.85 13.01 14.27
CA GLY A 106 -2.82 12.34 15.58
C GLY A 106 -2.76 10.81 15.54
N TYR A 107 -2.36 10.20 14.41
CA TYR A 107 -2.06 8.77 14.39
C TYR A 107 -0.76 8.49 15.15
N SER A 108 -0.85 7.64 16.17
CA SER A 108 0.29 7.26 17.02
C SER A 108 0.97 5.97 16.58
N ARG A 109 0.26 5.15 15.80
CA ARG A 109 0.73 3.84 15.36
C ARG A 109 0.24 3.56 13.95
N VAL A 110 1.19 3.40 13.03
CA VAL A 110 0.91 3.07 11.63
C VAL A 110 1.69 1.84 11.25
N VAL A 111 1.01 0.87 10.64
CA VAL A 111 1.60 -0.37 10.11
C VAL A 111 1.37 -0.41 8.62
N LEU A 112 2.39 -0.75 7.84
CA LEU A 112 2.24 -0.98 6.41
C LEU A 112 1.91 -2.45 6.17
N LEU A 113 0.88 -2.73 5.37
CA LEU A 113 0.55 -4.07 4.90
C LEU A 113 0.71 -4.09 3.39
N GLY A 114 1.79 -4.69 2.91
CA GLY A 114 2.02 -4.89 1.48
C GLY A 114 1.38 -6.19 1.00
N HIS A 115 0.60 -6.13 -0.07
CA HIS A 115 0.05 -7.28 -0.77
C HIS A 115 0.75 -7.45 -2.12
N SER A 116 1.19 -8.66 -2.45
CA SER A 116 1.83 -8.95 -3.75
C SER A 116 2.95 -7.95 -4.05
N THR A 117 2.93 -7.23 -5.17
CA THR A 117 3.90 -6.18 -5.52
C THR A 117 3.91 -5.01 -4.52
N GLY A 118 2.80 -4.73 -3.82
CA GLY A 118 2.76 -3.78 -2.71
C GLY A 118 3.68 -4.15 -1.54
N SER A 119 4.08 -5.43 -1.43
CA SER A 119 5.13 -5.87 -0.50
C SER A 119 6.49 -5.25 -0.82
N GLN A 120 6.79 -5.04 -2.11
CA GLN A 120 8.04 -4.41 -2.54
C GLN A 120 8.06 -2.94 -2.13
N ILE A 121 6.92 -2.24 -2.29
CA ILE A 121 6.73 -0.86 -1.83
C ILE A 121 6.90 -0.77 -0.32
N ALA A 122 6.23 -1.63 0.46
CA ALA A 122 6.33 -1.64 1.92
C ALA A 122 7.77 -1.87 2.41
N LEU A 123 8.50 -2.79 1.77
CA LEU A 123 9.89 -3.10 2.11
C LEU A 123 10.83 -1.96 1.71
N TYR A 124 10.65 -1.37 0.53
CA TYR A 124 11.44 -0.25 0.06
C TYR A 124 11.22 0.98 0.97
N TYR A 125 9.96 1.27 1.31
CA TYR A 125 9.61 2.35 2.24
C TYR A 125 10.24 2.14 3.62
N ALA A 126 10.20 0.93 4.18
CA ALA A 126 10.83 0.63 5.46
C ALA A 126 12.34 0.92 5.47
N ARG A 127 12.99 0.88 4.30
CA ARG A 127 14.42 1.17 4.15
C ARG A 127 14.70 2.65 3.88
N PHE A 128 13.90 3.31 3.05
CA PHE A 128 14.24 4.61 2.47
C PHE A 128 13.27 5.75 2.84
N GLY A 129 12.04 5.44 3.27
CA GLY A 129 11.02 6.44 3.56
C GLY A 129 11.44 7.42 4.66
N ARG A 130 10.94 8.66 4.56
CA ARG A 130 11.20 9.75 5.53
C ARG A 130 10.70 9.38 6.93
N TYR A 131 9.52 8.77 7.03
CA TYR A 131 8.93 8.36 8.32
C TYR A 131 9.17 6.89 8.70
N ARG A 132 10.14 6.22 8.09
CA ARG A 132 10.44 4.79 8.34
C ARG A 132 10.69 4.43 9.82
N SER A 133 11.20 5.36 10.63
CA SER A 133 11.42 5.14 12.07
C SER A 133 10.16 5.32 12.93
N ARG A 134 9.10 5.91 12.37
CA ARG A 134 7.82 6.17 13.05
C ARG A 134 6.76 5.10 12.76
N ILE A 135 6.88 4.38 11.65
CA ILE A 135 6.01 3.22 11.40
C ILE A 135 6.33 2.13 12.42
N SER A 136 5.30 1.43 12.89
CA SER A 136 5.43 0.41 13.93
C SER A 136 5.75 -0.98 13.38
N GLY A 137 5.71 -1.16 12.06
CA GLY A 137 6.09 -2.39 11.40
C GLY A 137 5.54 -2.51 9.98
N CYS A 138 5.99 -3.56 9.29
CA CYS A 138 5.51 -3.96 7.98
C CYS A 138 5.05 -5.42 8.02
N LEU A 139 3.89 -5.70 7.41
CA LEU A 139 3.43 -7.05 7.09
C LEU A 139 3.51 -7.24 5.58
N LEU A 140 4.07 -8.35 5.13
CA LEU A 140 4.25 -8.67 3.72
C LEU A 140 3.41 -9.91 3.40
N GLN A 141 2.34 -9.75 2.63
CA GLN A 141 1.41 -10.82 2.30
C GLN A 141 1.55 -11.18 0.81
N GLY A 142 1.86 -12.44 0.53
CA GLY A 142 2.06 -12.90 -0.85
C GLY A 142 3.29 -12.26 -1.51
N ALA A 143 4.31 -11.92 -0.73
CA ALA A 143 5.54 -11.33 -1.23
C ALA A 143 6.30 -12.34 -2.11
N ILE A 144 6.22 -12.14 -3.42
CA ILE A 144 6.96 -12.93 -4.41
C ILE A 144 7.85 -11.96 -5.19
N SER A 145 9.07 -12.40 -5.50
CA SER A 145 9.93 -11.64 -6.41
C SER A 145 9.40 -11.75 -7.83
N ASP A 146 9.03 -10.63 -8.45
CA ASP A 146 8.62 -10.60 -9.87
C ASP A 146 9.67 -11.27 -10.76
N ARG A 147 10.95 -10.98 -10.51
CA ARG A 147 12.08 -11.57 -11.23
C ARG A 147 12.09 -13.11 -11.15
N GLN A 148 11.82 -13.67 -9.99
CA GLN A 148 11.78 -15.13 -9.80
C GLN A 148 10.47 -15.72 -10.36
N TYR A 149 9.35 -15.02 -10.17
CA TYR A 149 8.06 -15.39 -10.74
C TYR A 149 8.15 -15.51 -12.26
N TYR A 150 8.68 -14.50 -12.95
CA TYR A 150 8.83 -14.56 -14.41
C TYR A 150 9.82 -15.66 -14.83
N ARG A 151 10.97 -15.77 -14.16
CA ARG A 151 11.95 -16.83 -14.45
C ARG A 151 11.38 -18.25 -14.30
N HIS A 152 10.45 -18.46 -13.37
CA HIS A 152 9.95 -19.80 -13.06
C HIS A 152 8.61 -20.10 -13.76
N SER A 153 7.69 -19.15 -13.80
CA SER A 153 6.31 -19.35 -14.24
C SER A 153 6.09 -19.09 -15.73
N MET A 154 6.99 -18.36 -16.40
CA MET A 154 6.82 -17.97 -17.82
C MET A 154 7.88 -18.53 -18.76
N ARG A 155 8.65 -19.52 -18.29
CA ARG A 155 9.69 -20.20 -19.09
C ARG A 155 9.16 -20.96 -20.29
N GLU A 156 7.93 -21.46 -20.21
CA GLU A 156 7.31 -22.28 -21.26
C GLU A 156 6.38 -21.49 -22.19
N THR A 157 6.05 -20.24 -21.83
CA THR A 157 5.02 -19.43 -22.51
C THR A 157 5.54 -18.15 -23.16
N MET A 158 6.82 -17.80 -22.98
CA MET A 158 7.44 -16.60 -23.55
C MET A 158 8.75 -16.91 -24.25
N THR A 159 9.06 -16.15 -25.31
CA THR A 159 10.37 -16.22 -25.96
C THR A 159 11.45 -15.65 -25.05
N GLU A 160 12.71 -16.03 -25.26
CA GLU A 160 13.85 -15.48 -24.49
C GLU A 160 13.94 -13.95 -24.59
N GLU A 161 13.57 -13.38 -25.73
CA GLU A 161 13.61 -11.95 -25.97
C GLU A 161 12.54 -11.20 -25.14
N GLN A 162 11.33 -11.76 -25.08
CA GLN A 162 10.26 -11.26 -24.20
C GLN A 162 10.68 -11.40 -22.73
N MET A 163 11.20 -12.56 -22.32
CA MET A 163 11.71 -12.80 -20.96
C MET A 163 12.77 -11.76 -20.57
N ASN A 164 13.72 -11.47 -21.45
CA ASN A 164 14.78 -10.49 -21.21
C ASN A 164 14.24 -9.06 -21.13
N ALA A 165 13.20 -8.70 -21.88
CA ALA A 165 12.54 -7.40 -21.75
C ALA A 165 11.87 -7.23 -20.37
N TRP A 166 11.15 -8.25 -19.89
CA TRP A 166 10.52 -8.22 -18.57
C TRP A 166 11.53 -8.21 -17.43
N LEU A 167 12.63 -8.95 -17.55
CA LEU A 167 13.72 -8.93 -16.58
C LEU A 167 14.38 -7.54 -16.48
N ARG A 168 14.54 -6.84 -17.62
CA ARG A 168 15.01 -5.45 -17.64
C ARG A 168 14.04 -4.51 -16.92
N MET A 169 12.74 -4.61 -17.21
CA MET A 169 11.72 -3.81 -16.52
C MET A 169 11.72 -4.03 -15.00
N ALA A 170 11.85 -5.28 -14.55
CA ALA A 170 11.96 -5.60 -13.12
C ALA A 170 13.25 -5.05 -12.49
N GLU A 171 14.35 -4.98 -13.23
CA GLU A 171 15.58 -4.36 -12.77
C GLU A 171 15.49 -2.83 -12.71
N ASP A 172 14.83 -2.21 -13.69
CA ASP A 172 14.67 -0.75 -13.77
C ASP A 172 13.77 -0.23 -12.66
N MET A 173 12.73 -0.98 -12.26
CA MET A 173 11.96 -0.68 -11.03
C MET A 173 12.84 -0.58 -9.77
N ARG A 174 13.97 -1.30 -9.73
CA ARG A 174 14.93 -1.28 -8.62
C ARG A 174 15.98 -0.16 -8.74
N LYS A 175 16.21 0.40 -9.93
CA LYS A 175 17.35 1.28 -10.25
C LYS A 175 17.06 2.78 -10.09
N SER A 176 16.04 3.18 -9.32
CA SER A 176 16.03 4.55 -8.74
C SER A 176 17.16 4.66 -7.72
N ARG A 177 18.33 5.09 -8.19
CA ARG A 177 19.53 5.40 -7.41
C ARG A 177 20.15 6.67 -7.94
#